data_AF-A0A1A9AQI6-F1
#
_entry.id   AF-A0A1A9AQI6-F1
#
_cell.length_a   1.000
_cell.length_b   1.000
_cell.length_c   1.000
_cell.angle_alpha   90.00
_cell.angle_beta   90.00
_cell.angle_gamma   90.00
#
_symmetry.space_group_name_H-M   'P 1'
#
loop_
_entity.id
_entity.type
_entity.pdbx_description
1 polymer ?
#
loop_
_entity_poly.entity_id
_entity_poly.type
_entity_poly.pdbx_seq_one_letter_code
_entity_poly.pdbx_strand_id
1 'polypeptide(L)'
;MARGINTDDLPSKKYDKELKNGINYEHIVRYIESDKFSSEDNFWKTTLYDYVSKYISTHVEQWPQSNSNKRCRDFNNILDIMLKKINHKIETKTNNSYTLIEEYINNAATNNLMIYTHKCKRESKLSTHSDDIENMKKIDDLCEDVAYIGEKISEIHKNDCKQIENYLDQQIANVKNIYTSTKYSDILGYYGFTQFDKIDNIVGNFKSKCQEGTTGASLAGDHSETSQHSGRSDSIIAVTSLSGILSSFFLLYKTTSFGSILNNLVGKKIKFGNNLSDESYHETLEDISESSHDRGYNILYNSVGDS
;
A
#
# COMPACT_ATOMS: atom_id res chain seq x y z
N MET A 1 10.59 -13.96 -24.74
CA MET A 1 11.43 -13.71 -23.55
C MET A 1 10.49 -13.59 -22.37
N ALA A 2 10.71 -14.34 -21.29
CA ALA A 2 9.93 -14.15 -20.06
C ALA A 2 10.24 -12.76 -19.49
N ARG A 3 9.21 -12.05 -19.02
CA ARG A 3 9.39 -10.79 -18.30
C ARG A 3 10.07 -11.10 -16.96
N GLY A 4 11.16 -10.40 -16.65
CA GLY A 4 11.85 -10.56 -15.37
C GLY A 4 11.04 -10.01 -14.21
N ILE A 5 11.28 -10.59 -13.03
CA ILE A 5 10.68 -10.16 -11.77
C ILE A 5 11.25 -8.79 -11.39
N ASN A 6 10.37 -7.81 -11.21
CA ASN A 6 10.69 -6.47 -10.71
C ASN A 6 10.04 -6.23 -9.34
N THR A 7 10.21 -5.03 -8.78
CA THR A 7 9.68 -4.73 -7.43
C THR A 7 8.15 -4.75 -7.32
N ASP A 8 7.40 -4.54 -8.41
CA ASP A 8 5.93 -4.62 -8.41
C ASP A 8 5.42 -6.06 -8.47
N ASP A 9 6.29 -7.02 -8.82
CA ASP A 9 5.98 -8.46 -8.79
C ASP A 9 6.16 -9.07 -7.39
N LEU A 10 6.76 -8.33 -6.45
CA LEU A 10 6.87 -8.77 -5.06
C LEU A 10 5.47 -8.94 -4.46
N PRO A 11 5.17 -10.11 -3.87
CA PRO A 11 3.81 -10.43 -3.43
C PRO A 11 3.21 -9.38 -2.50
N SER A 12 3.96 -8.90 -1.50
CA SER A 12 3.40 -7.96 -0.53
C SER A 12 2.92 -6.67 -1.19
N LYS A 13 3.68 -6.13 -2.16
CA LYS A 13 3.32 -4.93 -2.93
C LYS A 13 2.17 -5.18 -3.88
N LYS A 14 2.26 -6.26 -4.65
CA LYS A 14 1.26 -6.60 -5.68
C LYS A 14 -0.12 -6.74 -5.06
N TYR A 15 -0.22 -7.56 -4.01
CA TYR A 15 -1.50 -7.91 -3.40
C TYR A 15 -1.98 -6.85 -2.40
N ASP A 16 -1.10 -6.05 -1.78
CA ASP A 16 -1.52 -4.87 -1.01
C ASP A 16 -2.18 -3.82 -1.92
N LYS A 17 -1.62 -3.59 -3.10
CA LYS A 17 -2.22 -2.70 -4.11
C LYS A 17 -3.57 -3.22 -4.61
N GLU A 18 -3.65 -4.51 -4.92
CA GLU A 18 -4.90 -5.17 -5.33
C GLU A 18 -5.98 -5.02 -4.25
N LEU A 19 -5.66 -5.36 -3.01
CA LEU A 19 -6.56 -5.26 -1.87
C LEU A 19 -7.04 -3.82 -1.64
N LYS A 20 -6.12 -2.86 -1.57
CA LYS A 20 -6.46 -1.44 -1.34
C LYS A 20 -7.35 -0.88 -2.44
N ASN A 21 -7.08 -1.22 -3.69
CA ASN A 21 -7.91 -0.80 -4.82
C ASN A 21 -9.27 -1.48 -4.78
N GLY A 22 -9.29 -2.79 -4.52
CA GLY A 22 -10.51 -3.60 -4.51
C GLY A 22 -11.54 -3.13 -3.48
N ILE A 23 -11.08 -2.79 -2.27
CA ILE A 23 -11.95 -2.29 -1.21
C ILE A 23 -12.12 -0.76 -1.21
N ASN A 24 -11.54 -0.06 -2.20
CA ASN A 24 -11.48 1.40 -2.28
C ASN A 24 -10.96 2.05 -0.98
N TYR A 25 -9.84 1.55 -0.46
CA TYR A 25 -9.27 1.95 0.82
C TYR A 25 -9.07 3.47 0.94
N GLU A 26 -8.56 4.13 -0.10
CA GLU A 26 -8.35 5.59 -0.10
C GLU A 26 -9.67 6.39 0.00
N HIS A 27 -10.78 5.86 -0.50
CA HIS A 27 -12.08 6.49 -0.33
C HIS A 27 -12.55 6.37 1.12
N ILE A 28 -12.40 5.18 1.73
CA ILE A 28 -12.76 4.95 3.13
C ILE A 28 -11.94 5.84 4.05
N VAL A 29 -10.62 5.92 3.86
CA VAL A 29 -9.74 6.78 4.68
C VAL A 29 -10.15 8.25 4.56
N ARG A 30 -10.40 8.76 3.34
CA ARG A 30 -10.88 10.14 3.15
C ARG A 30 -12.23 10.38 3.84
N TYR A 31 -13.13 9.41 3.80
CA TYR A 31 -14.41 9.50 4.50
C TYR A 31 -14.21 9.59 6.02
N ILE A 32 -13.36 8.72 6.60
CA ILE A 32 -13.00 8.75 8.04
C ILE A 32 -12.45 10.12 8.44
N GLU A 33 -11.56 10.68 7.62
CA GLU A 33 -10.88 11.95 7.91
C GLU A 33 -11.81 13.16 7.74
N SER A 34 -12.92 13.02 6.99
CA SER A 34 -13.83 14.12 6.65
C SER A 34 -14.62 14.68 7.83
N ASP A 35 -15.16 15.90 7.63
CA ASP A 35 -16.10 16.52 8.57
C ASP A 35 -17.48 15.84 8.55
N LYS A 36 -17.81 15.14 7.46
CA LYS A 36 -19.04 14.36 7.29
C LYS A 36 -19.02 13.02 8.03
N PHE A 37 -17.88 12.62 8.59
CA PHE A 37 -17.77 11.38 9.36
C PHE A 37 -18.84 11.30 10.46
N SER A 38 -19.72 10.32 10.31
CA SER A 38 -20.76 9.92 11.25
C SER A 38 -20.85 8.40 11.36
N SER A 39 -21.14 7.87 12.56
CA SER A 39 -21.41 6.44 12.76
C SER A 39 -22.76 5.99 12.19
N GLU A 40 -23.72 6.89 12.05
CA GLU A 40 -25.07 6.61 11.52
C GLU A 40 -25.15 6.72 10.00
N ASP A 41 -24.07 7.13 9.34
CA ASP A 41 -24.07 7.31 7.90
C ASP A 41 -24.22 5.96 7.18
N ASN A 42 -25.10 5.94 6.16
CA ASN A 42 -25.32 4.77 5.33
C ASN A 42 -24.05 4.25 4.65
N PHE A 43 -23.00 5.07 4.53
CA PHE A 43 -21.68 4.67 4.05
C PHE A 43 -21.21 3.35 4.65
N TRP A 44 -21.35 3.16 5.97
CA TRP A 44 -20.88 1.94 6.64
C TRP A 44 -21.71 0.71 6.29
N LYS A 45 -23.02 0.89 6.18
CA LYS A 45 -23.97 -0.21 5.94
C LYS A 45 -24.02 -0.63 4.46
N THR A 46 -23.88 0.32 3.54
CA THR A 46 -24.05 0.07 2.10
C THR A 46 -22.73 0.15 1.37
N THR A 47 -22.09 1.32 1.34
CA THR A 47 -20.92 1.57 0.49
C THR A 47 -19.74 0.70 0.88
N LEU A 48 -19.41 0.62 2.17
CA LEU A 48 -18.36 -0.25 2.67
C LEU A 48 -18.69 -1.73 2.42
N TYR A 49 -19.94 -2.14 2.66
CA TYR A 49 -20.39 -3.50 2.42
C TYR A 49 -20.19 -3.90 0.96
N ASP A 50 -20.58 -3.04 0.02
CA ASP A 50 -20.43 -3.26 -1.42
C ASP A 50 -18.96 -3.36 -1.83
N TYR A 51 -18.09 -2.53 -1.26
CA TYR A 51 -16.64 -2.59 -1.51
C TYR A 51 -16.04 -3.91 -1.04
N VAL A 52 -16.37 -4.33 0.19
CA VAL A 52 -15.92 -5.61 0.75
C VAL A 52 -16.47 -6.77 -0.06
N SER A 53 -17.77 -6.75 -0.37
CA SER A 53 -18.45 -7.79 -1.12
C SER A 53 -17.84 -7.98 -2.50
N LYS A 54 -17.69 -6.89 -3.26
CA LYS A 54 -17.09 -6.89 -4.58
C LYS A 54 -15.65 -7.41 -4.57
N TYR A 55 -14.83 -6.98 -3.61
CA TYR A 55 -13.46 -7.49 -3.52
C TYR A 55 -13.44 -8.99 -3.26
N ILE A 56 -14.19 -9.44 -2.25
CA ILE A 56 -14.24 -10.86 -1.85
C ILE A 56 -14.78 -11.74 -2.98
N SER A 57 -15.90 -11.37 -3.60
CA SER A 57 -16.52 -12.16 -4.68
C SER A 57 -15.63 -12.27 -5.92
N THR A 58 -14.72 -11.33 -6.12
CA THR A 58 -13.86 -11.27 -7.32
C THR A 58 -12.51 -11.97 -7.11
N HIS A 59 -11.94 -11.93 -5.90
CA HIS A 59 -10.54 -12.31 -5.70
C HIS A 59 -10.36 -13.60 -4.88
N VAL A 60 -11.33 -13.99 -4.04
CA VAL A 60 -11.14 -15.13 -3.11
C VAL A 60 -10.85 -16.45 -3.83
N GLU A 61 -11.42 -16.68 -5.01
CA GLU A 61 -11.14 -17.87 -5.81
C GLU A 61 -9.68 -17.95 -6.29
N GLN A 62 -9.01 -16.81 -6.44
CA GLN A 62 -7.62 -16.72 -6.92
C GLN A 62 -6.60 -16.76 -5.78
N TRP A 63 -7.02 -16.55 -4.54
CA TRP A 63 -6.15 -16.59 -3.36
C TRP A 63 -5.26 -17.84 -3.23
N PRO A 64 -5.70 -19.07 -3.63
CA PRO A 64 -4.82 -20.24 -3.61
C PRO A 64 -3.56 -20.10 -4.46
N GLN A 65 -3.58 -19.28 -5.52
CA GLN A 65 -2.43 -19.01 -6.38
C GLN A 65 -1.45 -17.99 -5.77
N SER A 66 -1.89 -17.28 -4.72
CA SER A 66 -1.19 -16.16 -4.12
C SER A 66 -1.11 -16.28 -2.60
N ASN A 67 -1.02 -17.50 -2.08
CA ASN A 67 -1.05 -17.81 -0.65
C ASN A 67 -2.34 -17.38 0.07
N SER A 68 -3.33 -18.27 0.13
CA SER A 68 -4.64 -17.96 0.73
C SER A 68 -4.60 -17.48 2.17
N ASN A 69 -3.72 -18.06 2.99
CA ASN A 69 -3.64 -17.70 4.40
C ASN A 69 -3.08 -16.28 4.56
N LYS A 70 -2.06 -15.93 3.77
CA LYS A 70 -1.51 -14.58 3.74
C LYS A 70 -2.53 -13.56 3.23
N ARG A 71 -3.24 -13.82 2.12
CA ARG A 71 -4.30 -12.92 1.62
C ARG A 71 -5.42 -12.71 2.64
N CYS A 72 -5.81 -13.76 3.36
CA CYS A 72 -6.77 -13.66 4.45
C CYS A 72 -6.27 -12.78 5.61
N ARG A 73 -4.99 -12.92 6.00
CA ARG A 73 -4.37 -12.07 7.03
C ARG A 73 -4.28 -10.62 6.58
N ASP A 74 -3.92 -10.36 5.33
CA ASP A 74 -3.88 -9.01 4.75
C ASP A 74 -5.27 -8.36 4.79
N PHE A 75 -6.30 -9.10 4.38
CA PHE A 75 -7.69 -8.64 4.43
C PHE A 75 -8.14 -8.33 5.87
N ASN A 76 -7.83 -9.18 6.84
CA ASN A 76 -8.13 -8.89 8.24
C ASN A 76 -7.37 -7.67 8.76
N ASN A 77 -6.07 -7.59 8.46
CA ASN A 77 -5.21 -6.52 8.94
C ASN A 77 -5.65 -5.15 8.40
N ILE A 78 -6.04 -5.05 7.13
CA ILE A 78 -6.47 -3.77 6.57
C ILE A 78 -7.76 -3.26 7.23
N LEU A 79 -8.69 -4.15 7.57
CA LEU A 79 -9.90 -3.80 8.32
C LEU A 79 -9.58 -3.37 9.75
N ASP A 80 -8.63 -4.05 10.40
CA ASP A 80 -8.15 -3.67 11.73
C ASP A 80 -7.48 -2.28 11.72
N ILE A 81 -6.69 -1.97 10.69
CA ILE A 81 -6.11 -0.63 10.49
C ILE A 81 -7.21 0.42 10.30
N MET A 82 -8.28 0.12 9.56
CA MET A 82 -9.43 1.04 9.42
C MET A 82 -10.08 1.32 10.78
N LEU A 83 -10.36 0.28 11.55
CA LEU A 83 -10.96 0.39 12.88
C LEU A 83 -10.07 1.21 13.82
N LYS A 84 -8.75 1.02 13.79
CA LYS A 84 -7.81 1.85 14.56
C LYS A 84 -7.89 3.33 14.19
N LYS A 85 -8.00 3.65 12.88
CA LYS A 85 -8.20 5.03 12.40
C LYS A 85 -9.54 5.61 12.87
N ILE A 86 -10.61 4.80 12.83
CA ILE A 86 -11.95 5.18 13.29
C ILE A 86 -11.92 5.49 14.79
N ASN A 87 -11.28 4.64 15.60
CA ASN A 87 -11.15 4.85 17.03
C ASN A 87 -10.49 6.21 17.33
N HIS A 88 -9.38 6.51 16.66
CA HIS A 88 -8.70 7.81 16.81
C HIS A 88 -9.57 8.99 16.36
N LYS A 89 -10.35 8.85 15.28
CA LYS A 89 -11.27 9.91 14.83
C LYS A 89 -12.38 10.16 15.87
N ILE A 90 -12.91 9.11 16.49
CA ILE A 90 -14.01 9.21 17.47
C ILE A 90 -13.55 9.89 18.76
N GLU A 91 -12.29 9.71 19.18
CA GLU A 91 -11.71 10.47 20.30
C GLU A 91 -11.87 12.00 20.11
N THR A 92 -11.94 12.47 18.87
CA THR A 92 -12.14 13.89 18.52
C THR A 92 -13.60 14.29 18.25
N LYS A 93 -14.55 13.34 18.21
CA LYS A 93 -15.97 13.55 17.88
C LYS A 93 -16.88 12.73 18.78
N THR A 94 -17.35 13.34 19.87
CA THR A 94 -18.09 12.68 20.98
C THR A 94 -19.44 12.07 20.63
N ASN A 95 -20.03 12.36 19.46
CA ASN A 95 -21.36 11.88 19.07
C ASN A 95 -21.33 10.64 18.16
N ASN A 96 -20.17 10.04 17.92
CA ASN A 96 -20.02 8.89 17.03
C ASN A 96 -19.79 7.59 17.82
N SER A 97 -20.48 6.53 17.43
CA SER A 97 -20.35 5.20 18.03
C SER A 97 -19.28 4.38 17.32
N TYR A 98 -18.20 4.03 18.04
CA TYR A 98 -17.17 3.12 17.55
C TYR A 98 -17.75 1.72 17.34
N THR A 99 -18.47 1.22 18.34
CA THR A 99 -19.06 -0.13 18.33
C THR A 99 -19.99 -0.35 17.14
N LEU A 100 -20.78 0.66 16.77
CA LEU A 100 -21.68 0.55 15.62
C LEU A 100 -20.92 0.40 14.31
N ILE A 101 -19.88 1.21 14.09
CA ILE A 101 -19.04 1.12 12.89
C ILE A 101 -18.26 -0.21 12.87
N GLU A 102 -17.76 -0.63 14.03
CA GLU A 102 -17.08 -1.91 14.21
C GLU A 102 -17.97 -3.09 13.83
N GLU A 103 -19.23 -3.09 14.28
CA GLU A 103 -20.23 -4.09 13.89
C GLU A 103 -20.45 -4.09 12.38
N TYR A 104 -20.62 -2.94 11.74
CA TYR A 104 -20.78 -2.87 10.29
C TYR A 104 -19.59 -3.46 9.53
N ILE A 105 -18.35 -3.09 9.90
CA ILE A 105 -17.12 -3.61 9.29
C ILE A 105 -17.02 -5.13 9.48
N ASN A 106 -17.23 -5.60 10.71
CA ASN A 106 -17.11 -7.02 11.03
C ASN A 106 -18.20 -7.85 10.35
N ASN A 107 -19.44 -7.37 10.29
CA ASN A 107 -20.54 -8.05 9.62
C ASN A 107 -20.33 -8.10 8.09
N ALA A 108 -19.86 -7.00 7.48
CA ALA A 108 -19.53 -6.98 6.06
C ALA A 108 -18.48 -8.03 5.72
N ALA A 109 -17.39 -8.10 6.49
CA ALA A 109 -16.35 -9.11 6.29
C ALA A 109 -16.86 -10.53 6.54
N THR A 110 -17.54 -10.77 7.67
CA THR A 110 -18.00 -12.09 8.09
C THR A 110 -18.99 -12.68 7.10
N ASN A 111 -20.01 -11.91 6.71
CA ASN A 111 -21.05 -12.38 5.79
C ASN A 111 -20.48 -12.72 4.41
N ASN A 112 -19.60 -11.87 3.87
CA ASN A 112 -19.01 -12.12 2.56
C ASN A 112 -18.01 -13.28 2.61
N LEU A 113 -17.15 -13.37 3.63
CA LEU A 113 -16.21 -14.50 3.75
C LEU A 113 -16.96 -15.83 3.87
N MET A 114 -18.03 -15.92 4.67
CA MET A 114 -18.81 -17.16 4.83
C MET A 114 -19.42 -17.67 3.51
N ILE A 115 -19.75 -16.77 2.58
CA ILE A 115 -20.31 -17.12 1.27
C ILE A 115 -19.22 -17.69 0.35
N TYR A 116 -18.04 -17.06 0.32
CA TYR A 116 -17.03 -17.33 -0.70
C TYR A 116 -15.86 -18.20 -0.24
N THR A 117 -15.67 -18.41 1.07
CA THR A 117 -14.56 -19.23 1.60
C THR A 117 -14.81 -19.76 3.01
N HIS A 118 -14.47 -21.03 3.23
CA HIS A 118 -14.48 -21.64 4.57
C HIS A 118 -13.11 -21.58 5.28
N LYS A 119 -12.06 -21.19 4.56
CA LYS A 119 -10.68 -21.17 5.08
C LYS A 119 -10.30 -19.84 5.71
N CYS A 120 -10.90 -18.75 5.24
CA CYS A 120 -10.67 -17.42 5.80
C CYS A 120 -11.87 -17.00 6.65
N LYS A 121 -11.59 -16.45 7.82
CA LYS A 121 -12.60 -15.89 8.73
C LYS A 121 -12.19 -14.47 9.10
N ARG A 122 -13.20 -13.67 9.46
CA ARG A 122 -12.97 -12.38 10.10
C ARG A 122 -12.53 -12.63 11.53
N GLU A 123 -11.28 -12.32 11.84
CA GLU A 123 -10.67 -12.47 13.15
C GLU A 123 -9.87 -11.19 13.47
N SER A 124 -10.52 -10.27 14.18
CA SER A 124 -9.90 -9.02 14.60
C SER A 124 -8.80 -9.29 15.62
N LYS A 125 -7.62 -8.68 15.40
CA LYS A 125 -6.51 -8.70 16.35
C LYS A 125 -6.41 -7.42 17.18
N LEU A 126 -7.35 -6.49 17.03
CA LEU A 126 -7.31 -5.21 17.75
C LEU A 126 -7.35 -5.36 19.27
N SER A 127 -8.21 -6.21 19.80
CA SER A 127 -8.35 -6.37 21.25
C SER A 127 -7.10 -6.93 21.93
N THR A 128 -6.28 -7.71 21.22
CA THR A 128 -5.09 -8.38 21.78
C THR A 128 -3.76 -7.79 21.32
N HIS A 129 -3.74 -7.11 20.17
CA HIS A 129 -2.50 -6.68 19.50
C HIS A 129 -2.59 -5.25 18.91
N SER A 130 -3.50 -4.38 19.36
CA SER A 130 -3.68 -3.01 18.82
C SER A 130 -2.37 -2.25 18.54
N ASP A 131 -1.41 -2.30 19.45
CA ASP A 131 -0.13 -1.57 19.33
C ASP A 131 0.85 -2.21 18.33
N ASP A 132 0.66 -3.50 18.03
CA ASP A 132 1.56 -4.30 17.21
C ASP A 132 1.01 -4.56 15.79
N ILE A 133 -0.24 -4.20 15.46
CA ILE A 133 -0.89 -4.53 14.18
C ILE A 133 -0.09 -4.08 12.95
N GLU A 134 0.45 -2.87 12.96
CA GLU A 134 1.27 -2.36 11.87
C GLU A 134 2.61 -3.10 11.78
N ASN A 135 3.19 -3.46 12.92
CA ASN A 135 4.45 -4.20 12.98
C ASN A 135 4.26 -5.65 12.51
N MET A 136 3.16 -6.29 12.91
CA MET A 136 2.77 -7.62 12.43
C MET A 136 2.63 -7.63 10.91
N LYS A 137 1.97 -6.61 10.32
CA LYS A 137 1.87 -6.49 8.87
C LYS A 137 3.25 -6.34 8.21
N LYS A 138 4.09 -5.41 8.70
CA LYS A 138 5.42 -5.19 8.14
C LYS A 138 6.29 -6.45 8.16
N ILE A 139 6.23 -7.22 9.25
CA ILE A 139 6.99 -8.47 9.38
C ILE A 139 6.42 -9.54 8.45
N ASP A 140 5.09 -9.71 8.40
CA ASP A 140 4.44 -10.69 7.52
C ASP A 140 4.72 -10.38 6.04
N ASP A 141 4.69 -9.10 5.65
CA ASP A 141 5.04 -8.61 4.30
C ASP A 141 6.52 -8.85 3.98
N LEU A 142 7.44 -8.52 4.89
CA LEU A 142 8.87 -8.79 4.72
C LEU A 142 9.14 -10.28 4.55
N CYS A 143 8.50 -11.12 5.38
CA CYS A 143 8.70 -12.57 5.31
C CYS A 143 8.19 -13.14 3.99
N GLU A 144 7.02 -12.68 3.51
CA GLU A 144 6.48 -13.09 2.21
C GLU A 144 7.43 -12.77 1.06
N ASP A 145 7.93 -11.53 1.01
CA ASP A 145 8.82 -11.09 -0.06
C ASP A 145 10.17 -11.80 -0.01
N VAL A 146 10.74 -12.00 1.19
CA VAL A 146 12.02 -12.70 1.35
C VAL A 146 11.89 -14.17 0.98
N ALA A 147 10.80 -14.84 1.37
CA ALA A 147 10.53 -16.22 0.97
C ALA A 147 10.40 -16.33 -0.56
N TYR A 148 9.61 -15.45 -1.17
CA TYR A 148 9.42 -15.39 -2.61
C TYR A 148 10.74 -15.17 -3.37
N ILE A 149 11.54 -14.20 -2.94
CA ILE A 149 12.85 -13.90 -3.54
C ILE A 149 13.80 -15.09 -3.37
N GLY A 150 13.80 -15.74 -2.21
CA GLY A 150 14.61 -16.92 -1.96
C GLY A 150 14.34 -18.06 -2.95
N GLU A 151 13.07 -18.27 -3.30
CA GLU A 151 12.65 -19.27 -4.29
C GLU A 151 12.93 -18.84 -5.73
N LYS A 152 12.89 -17.53 -6.00
CA LYS A 152 12.89 -16.95 -7.35
C LYS A 152 14.17 -16.21 -7.72
N ILE A 153 15.22 -16.35 -6.92
CA ILE A 153 16.50 -15.64 -7.08
C ILE A 153 17.11 -15.74 -8.48
N SER A 154 16.96 -16.88 -9.16
CA SER A 154 17.48 -17.11 -10.52
C SER A 154 16.64 -16.47 -11.63
N GLU A 155 15.39 -16.09 -11.35
CA GLU A 155 14.45 -15.47 -12.29
C GLU A 155 14.50 -13.92 -12.23
N ILE A 156 15.19 -13.35 -11.23
CA ILE A 156 15.34 -11.90 -11.07
C ILE A 156 16.44 -11.39 -11.99
N HIS A 157 16.11 -10.43 -12.84
CA HIS A 157 17.09 -9.81 -13.73
C HIS A 157 17.99 -8.83 -12.98
N LYS A 158 19.24 -8.73 -13.43
CA LYS A 158 20.25 -7.82 -12.86
C LYS A 158 19.82 -6.35 -12.81
N ASN A 159 19.04 -5.90 -13.79
CA ASN A 159 18.56 -4.51 -13.83
C ASN A 159 17.54 -4.22 -12.70
N ASP A 160 16.82 -5.25 -12.25
CA ASP A 160 15.80 -5.17 -11.21
C ASP A 160 16.38 -5.41 -9.80
N CYS A 161 17.53 -6.11 -9.72
CA CYS A 161 18.25 -6.39 -8.47
C CYS A 161 18.37 -5.18 -7.56
N LYS A 162 18.93 -4.06 -8.05
CA LYS A 162 19.21 -2.90 -7.20
C LYS A 162 17.93 -2.26 -6.63
N GLN A 163 16.83 -2.32 -7.37
CA GLN A 163 15.55 -1.80 -6.88
C GLN A 163 14.97 -2.71 -5.78
N ILE A 164 15.06 -4.03 -5.97
CA ILE A 164 14.62 -5.02 -4.98
C ILE A 164 15.51 -4.96 -3.73
N GLU A 165 16.83 -4.86 -3.88
CA GLU A 165 17.78 -4.69 -2.76
C GLU A 165 17.43 -3.46 -1.92
N ASN A 166 17.27 -2.29 -2.56
CA ASN A 166 16.91 -1.06 -1.86
C ASN A 166 15.58 -1.19 -1.13
N TYR A 167 14.61 -1.87 -1.74
CA TYR A 167 13.31 -2.14 -1.12
C TYR A 167 13.46 -3.02 0.13
N LEU A 168 14.19 -4.13 0.05
CA LEU A 168 14.43 -5.01 1.20
C LEU A 168 15.17 -4.28 2.31
N ASP A 169 16.19 -3.49 1.99
CA ASP A 169 16.95 -2.71 2.98
C ASP A 169 16.06 -1.71 3.72
N GLN A 170 15.13 -1.07 3.02
CA GLN A 170 14.13 -0.20 3.64
C GLN A 170 13.18 -0.98 4.54
N GLN A 171 12.66 -2.13 4.11
CA GLN A 171 11.76 -2.95 4.93
C GLN A 171 12.45 -3.45 6.19
N ILE A 172 13.67 -3.98 6.07
CA ILE A 172 14.48 -4.45 7.20
C ILE A 172 14.76 -3.31 8.17
N ALA A 173 15.15 -2.12 7.68
CA ALA A 173 15.36 -0.96 8.53
C ALA A 173 14.10 -0.58 9.33
N ASN A 174 12.92 -0.67 8.72
CA ASN A 174 11.64 -0.33 9.36
C ASN A 174 11.23 -1.28 10.49
N VAL A 175 11.75 -2.51 10.50
CA VAL A 175 11.45 -3.52 11.55
C VAL A 175 12.68 -3.87 12.41
N LYS A 176 13.82 -3.21 12.20
CA LYS A 176 15.09 -3.54 12.87
C LYS A 176 15.03 -3.42 14.39
N ASN A 177 14.23 -2.49 14.91
CA ASN A 177 14.04 -2.32 16.35
C ASN A 177 13.25 -3.47 17.01
N ILE A 178 12.53 -4.26 16.23
CA ILE A 178 11.70 -5.38 16.68
C ILE A 178 12.21 -6.75 16.19
N TYR A 179 13.37 -6.77 15.52
CA TYR A 179 14.04 -7.92 14.91
C TYR A 179 14.52 -9.01 15.90
N THR A 180 14.36 -8.80 17.21
CA THR A 180 14.70 -9.77 18.26
C THR A 180 13.49 -10.17 19.10
N SER A 181 12.31 -9.63 18.78
CA SER A 181 11.11 -9.89 19.55
C SER A 181 10.55 -11.27 19.25
N THR A 182 10.31 -12.07 20.29
CA THR A 182 9.63 -13.36 20.20
C THR A 182 8.15 -13.23 19.84
N LYS A 183 7.58 -12.03 19.93
CA LYS A 183 6.16 -11.76 19.62
C LYS A 183 5.75 -12.15 18.19
N TYR A 184 6.71 -12.26 17.27
CA TYR A 184 6.46 -12.51 15.86
C TYR A 184 6.85 -13.93 15.42
N SER A 185 7.13 -14.84 16.37
CA SER A 185 7.52 -16.22 16.09
C SER A 185 6.53 -16.95 15.20
N ASP A 186 5.23 -16.72 15.41
CA ASP A 186 4.18 -17.41 14.64
C ASP A 186 4.16 -16.96 13.18
N ILE A 187 4.44 -15.67 12.95
CA ILE A 187 4.56 -15.11 11.59
C ILE A 187 5.82 -15.67 10.92
N LEU A 188 6.96 -15.68 11.61
CA LEU A 188 8.21 -16.24 11.09
C LEU A 188 8.05 -17.74 10.76
N GLY A 189 7.49 -18.50 11.69
CA GLY A 189 7.26 -19.94 11.57
C GLY A 189 6.34 -20.29 10.39
N TYR A 190 5.37 -19.43 10.08
CA TYR A 190 4.51 -19.59 8.90
C TYR A 190 5.29 -19.66 7.58
N TYR A 191 6.42 -18.96 7.47
CA TYR A 191 7.32 -18.99 6.30
C TYR A 191 8.51 -19.94 6.47
N GLY A 192 8.51 -20.77 7.53
CA GLY A 192 9.63 -21.67 7.84
C GLY A 192 10.88 -20.95 8.36
N PHE A 193 10.74 -19.72 8.85
CA PHE A 193 11.83 -18.97 9.48
C PHE A 193 11.83 -19.24 10.98
N THR A 194 12.95 -19.76 11.50
CA THR A 194 13.11 -19.99 12.94
C THR A 194 13.47 -18.71 13.69
N GLN A 195 14.14 -17.78 13.01
CA GLN A 195 14.60 -16.50 13.54
C GLN A 195 14.92 -15.54 12.40
N PHE A 196 15.07 -14.26 12.72
CA PHE A 196 15.38 -13.22 11.73
C PHE A 196 16.73 -13.44 11.01
N ASP A 197 17.69 -14.16 11.60
CA ASP A 197 18.94 -14.52 10.90
C ASP A 197 18.68 -15.29 9.60
N LYS A 198 17.57 -16.05 9.51
CA LYS A 198 17.21 -16.74 8.27
C LYS A 198 16.84 -15.77 7.16
N ILE A 199 16.16 -14.68 7.49
CA ILE A 199 15.87 -13.58 6.58
C ILE A 199 17.18 -12.96 6.09
N ASP A 200 18.07 -12.61 7.02
CA ASP A 200 19.35 -11.96 6.69
C ASP A 200 20.22 -12.84 5.78
N ASN A 201 20.22 -14.16 6.00
CA ASN A 201 20.93 -15.10 5.14
C ASN A 201 20.36 -15.14 3.71
N ILE A 202 19.04 -15.16 3.55
CA ILE A 202 18.40 -15.17 2.22
C ILE A 202 18.69 -13.85 1.51
N VAL A 203 18.56 -12.73 2.21
CA VAL A 203 18.85 -11.38 1.69
C VAL A 203 20.33 -11.25 1.30
N GLY A 204 21.24 -11.79 2.12
CA GLY A 204 22.68 -11.81 1.82
C GLY A 204 23.03 -12.63 0.58
N ASN A 205 22.38 -13.80 0.41
CA ASN A 205 22.53 -14.61 -0.81
C ASN A 205 22.00 -13.88 -2.05
N PHE A 206 20.81 -13.26 -1.93
CA PHE A 206 20.24 -12.42 -2.98
C PHE A 206 21.20 -11.31 -3.44
N LYS A 207 21.74 -10.54 -2.49
CA LYS A 207 22.72 -9.48 -2.77
C LYS A 207 23.98 -10.01 -3.44
N SER A 208 24.50 -11.14 -2.97
CA SER A 208 25.69 -11.77 -3.56
C SER A 208 25.45 -12.15 -5.03
N LYS A 209 24.29 -12.74 -5.34
CA LYS A 209 23.92 -13.12 -6.72
C LYS A 209 23.75 -11.91 -7.63
N CYS A 210 23.17 -10.83 -7.13
CA CYS A 210 23.06 -9.57 -7.86
C CYS A 210 24.44 -8.95 -8.20
N GLN A 211 25.46 -9.19 -7.37
CA GLN A 211 26.83 -8.75 -7.61
C GLN A 211 27.60 -9.65 -8.60
N GLU A 212 27.44 -10.98 -8.55
CA GLU A 212 28.10 -11.93 -9.45
C GLU A 212 27.81 -11.66 -10.95
N GLY A 213 26.59 -11.24 -11.28
CA GLY A 213 26.22 -10.82 -12.64
C GLY A 213 26.86 -9.51 -13.11
N THR A 214 27.50 -8.75 -12.21
CA THR A 214 28.21 -7.50 -12.51
C THR A 214 29.63 -7.73 -12.98
N THR A 215 30.32 -8.69 -12.37
CA THR A 215 31.70 -9.05 -12.72
C THR A 215 31.80 -9.93 -13.97
N GLY A 216 30.79 -10.76 -14.26
CA GLY A 216 30.79 -11.64 -15.43
C GLY A 216 30.66 -10.92 -16.79
N ALA A 217 30.18 -9.67 -16.81
CA ALA A 217 30.04 -8.88 -18.04
C ALA A 217 31.32 -8.13 -18.44
N SER A 218 32.30 -7.98 -17.55
CA SER A 218 33.57 -7.29 -17.84
C SER A 218 34.67 -8.21 -18.38
N LEU A 219 34.45 -9.53 -18.45
CA LEU A 219 35.51 -10.51 -18.80
C LEU A 219 35.32 -11.19 -20.16
N ALA A 220 34.31 -10.81 -20.94
CA ALA A 220 34.11 -11.31 -22.30
C ALA A 220 34.30 -10.17 -23.32
N GLY A 221 35.56 -9.79 -23.54
CA GLY A 221 35.94 -8.75 -24.50
C GLY A 221 37.44 -8.76 -24.77
N ASP A 222 37.81 -9.55 -25.78
CA ASP A 222 39.06 -9.62 -26.54
C ASP A 222 40.36 -10.19 -25.95
N HIS A 223 40.84 -11.20 -26.68
CA HIS A 223 42.16 -11.81 -26.65
C HIS A 223 43.24 -10.87 -27.22
N SER A 224 44.37 -10.70 -26.51
CA SER A 224 45.71 -10.93 -27.06
C SER A 224 46.82 -10.75 -26.00
N GLU A 225 47.50 -11.88 -25.75
CA GLU A 225 48.90 -12.10 -25.34
C GLU A 225 49.85 -10.94 -24.89
N THR A 226 50.49 -11.21 -23.75
CA THR A 226 51.85 -10.85 -23.26
C THR A 226 52.24 -9.37 -23.03
N SER A 227 52.51 -9.02 -21.77
CA SER A 227 53.87 -8.95 -21.20
C SER A 227 53.87 -8.34 -19.79
N GLN A 228 54.82 -8.78 -18.96
CA GLN A 228 55.06 -8.32 -17.60
C GLN A 228 55.49 -6.84 -17.55
N HIS A 229 54.83 -6.03 -16.70
CA HIS A 229 55.56 -4.98 -15.98
C HIS A 229 54.94 -4.70 -14.61
N SER A 230 55.82 -4.75 -13.60
CA SER A 230 55.62 -4.29 -12.23
C SER A 230 55.42 -2.77 -12.23
N GLY A 231 54.37 -2.28 -11.60
CA GLY A 231 54.09 -0.84 -11.49
C GLY A 231 53.14 -0.54 -10.34
N ARG A 232 53.69 0.11 -9.31
CA ARG A 232 53.06 0.50 -8.05
C ARG A 232 52.22 1.77 -8.21
N SER A 233 51.02 1.74 -7.62
CA SER A 233 50.12 2.83 -7.16
C SER A 233 49.79 4.01 -8.09
N ASP A 234 48.49 4.28 -8.27
CA ASP A 234 47.86 5.50 -7.71
C ASP A 234 46.33 5.43 -7.86
N SER A 235 45.64 5.26 -6.72
CA SER A 235 44.18 5.42 -6.63
C SER A 235 43.86 6.91 -6.64
N ILE A 236 43.34 7.43 -7.75
CA ILE A 236 42.75 8.76 -7.79
C ILE A 236 41.40 8.70 -7.06
N ILE A 237 41.42 9.04 -5.77
CA ILE A 237 40.22 9.29 -4.99
C ILE A 237 39.70 10.67 -5.41
N ALA A 238 38.66 10.69 -6.25
CA ALA A 238 37.88 11.88 -6.53
C ALA A 238 37.04 12.22 -5.29
N VAL A 239 37.57 13.06 -4.40
CA VAL A 239 36.81 13.68 -3.31
C VAL A 239 35.96 14.80 -3.89
N THR A 240 34.75 14.48 -4.37
CA THR A 240 33.74 15.51 -4.61
C THR A 240 33.11 15.88 -3.27
N SER A 241 33.58 16.99 -2.71
CA SER A 241 33.00 17.64 -1.53
C SER A 241 31.49 17.84 -1.71
N LEU A 242 30.70 17.43 -0.70
CA LEU A 242 29.24 17.64 -0.61
C LEU A 242 28.85 19.12 -0.82
N SER A 243 29.77 20.05 -0.53
CA SER A 243 29.61 21.49 -0.74
C SER A 243 29.49 21.89 -2.22
N GLY A 244 30.20 21.17 -3.11
CA GLY A 244 30.15 21.41 -4.55
C GLY A 244 28.79 21.05 -5.16
N ILE A 245 28.19 19.94 -4.71
CA ILE A 245 26.88 19.47 -5.18
C ILE A 245 25.76 20.44 -4.74
N LEU A 246 25.80 20.92 -3.49
CA LEU A 246 24.83 21.91 -2.99
C LEU A 246 24.95 23.27 -3.69
N SER A 247 26.17 23.69 -4.01
CA SER A 247 26.41 24.94 -4.75
C SER A 247 25.84 24.89 -6.17
N SER A 248 25.93 23.74 -6.84
CA SER A 248 25.35 23.51 -8.16
C SER A 248 23.81 23.64 -8.16
N PHE A 249 23.14 23.13 -7.13
CA PHE A 249 21.67 23.23 -7.02
C PHE A 249 21.20 24.67 -6.79
N PHE A 250 21.95 25.46 -6.01
CA PHE A 250 21.61 26.86 -5.76
C PHE A 250 21.76 27.73 -7.03
N LEU A 251 22.79 27.45 -7.85
CA LEU A 251 22.96 28.10 -9.14
C LEU A 251 21.82 27.74 -10.11
N LEU A 252 21.46 26.46 -10.22
CA LEU A 252 20.35 26.01 -11.07
C LEU A 252 19.01 26.62 -10.65
N TYR A 253 18.76 26.78 -9.35
CA TYR A 253 17.57 27.46 -8.82
C TYR A 253 17.47 28.92 -9.28
N LYS A 254 18.61 29.62 -9.39
CA LYS A 254 18.66 31.06 -9.73
C LYS A 254 18.72 31.32 -11.23
N THR A 255 19.34 30.43 -12.02
CA THR A 255 19.58 30.65 -13.46
C THR A 255 18.58 29.95 -14.38
N THR A 256 17.80 28.99 -13.84
CA THR A 256 16.85 28.18 -14.64
C THR A 256 15.40 28.51 -14.25
N SER A 257 14.45 28.32 -15.17
CA SER A 257 13.01 28.48 -14.93
C SER A 257 12.43 27.58 -13.82
N PHE A 258 13.23 26.63 -13.30
CA PHE A 258 12.89 25.78 -12.16
C PHE A 258 12.49 26.57 -10.90
N GLY A 259 13.14 27.71 -10.60
CA GLY A 259 12.76 28.54 -9.46
C GLY A 259 11.35 29.13 -9.57
N SER A 260 10.95 29.54 -10.78
CA SER A 260 9.59 30.03 -11.07
C SER A 260 8.55 28.92 -11.02
N ILE A 261 8.90 27.70 -11.46
CA ILE A 261 8.02 26.53 -11.38
C ILE A 261 7.78 26.12 -9.93
N LEU A 262 8.82 26.10 -9.09
CA LEU A 262 8.70 25.75 -7.66
C LEU A 262 7.86 26.79 -6.91
N ASN A 263 8.08 28.09 -7.16
CA ASN A 263 7.26 29.16 -6.59
C ASN A 263 5.79 29.09 -7.05
N ASN A 264 5.53 28.74 -8.30
CA ASN A 264 4.16 28.56 -8.80
C ASN A 264 3.46 27.32 -8.18
N LEU A 265 4.19 26.24 -7.91
CA LEU A 265 3.65 25.06 -7.23
C LEU A 265 3.33 25.33 -5.76
N VAL A 266 4.21 26.04 -5.05
CA VAL A 266 3.99 26.43 -3.64
C VAL A 266 2.88 27.49 -3.54
N GLY A 267 2.87 28.49 -4.43
CA GLY A 267 1.83 29.52 -4.50
C GLY A 267 0.45 28.95 -4.84
N LYS A 268 0.35 27.97 -5.74
CA LYS A 268 -0.92 27.27 -6.04
C LYS A 268 -1.46 26.46 -4.85
N LYS A 269 -0.59 25.86 -4.03
CA LYS A 269 -1.01 25.17 -2.80
C LYS A 269 -1.55 26.12 -1.73
N ILE A 270 -0.97 27.31 -1.58
CA ILE A 270 -1.43 28.32 -0.61
C ILE A 270 -2.78 28.93 -1.07
N LYS A 271 -2.96 29.17 -2.37
CA LYS A 271 -4.20 29.77 -2.91
C LYS A 271 -5.40 28.81 -2.84
N PHE A 272 -5.18 27.50 -2.90
CA PHE A 272 -6.25 26.50 -2.71
C PHE A 272 -6.73 26.39 -1.25
N GLY A 273 -5.86 26.70 -0.28
CA GLY A 273 -6.20 26.68 1.15
C GLY A 273 -7.01 27.89 1.61
N ASN A 274 -6.87 29.04 0.92
CA ASN A 274 -7.48 30.31 1.35
C ASN A 274 -8.80 30.66 0.62
N ASN A 275 -9.22 29.88 -0.39
CA ASN A 275 -10.42 30.15 -1.20
C ASN A 275 -11.65 29.32 -0.79
N LEU A 276 -11.65 28.68 0.38
CA LEU A 276 -12.81 27.94 0.91
C LEU A 276 -13.50 28.65 2.09
N SER A 277 -13.14 29.91 2.37
CA SER A 277 -13.74 30.72 3.43
C SER A 277 -14.24 32.05 2.88
N ASP A 278 -15.27 32.00 2.04
CA ASP A 278 -16.32 33.01 1.89
C ASP A 278 -17.10 32.66 0.62
N GLU A 279 -18.34 32.18 0.75
CA GLU A 279 -19.49 32.80 0.10
C GLU A 279 -20.79 32.15 0.61
N SER A 280 -21.61 32.96 1.27
CA SER A 280 -22.98 32.64 1.65
C SER A 280 -23.84 32.50 0.41
N TYR A 281 -24.44 31.33 0.18
CA TYR A 281 -25.48 31.19 -0.84
C TYR A 281 -26.81 31.76 -0.34
N HIS A 282 -27.09 33.00 -0.71
CA HIS A 282 -28.45 33.50 -0.86
C HIS A 282 -28.87 33.37 -2.33
N GLU A 283 -29.90 32.54 -2.54
CA GLU A 283 -31.01 32.73 -3.47
C GLU A 283 -30.75 33.43 -4.83
N THR A 284 -30.86 32.68 -5.93
CA THR A 284 -31.56 33.19 -7.12
C THR A 284 -32.26 32.05 -7.83
N LEU A 285 -33.58 32.13 -7.81
CA LEU A 285 -34.58 31.30 -8.46
C LEU A 285 -34.95 32.06 -9.74
N GLU A 286 -34.62 31.52 -10.91
CA GLU A 286 -34.99 31.90 -12.30
C GLU A 286 -33.94 31.17 -13.17
N ASP A 287 -34.21 30.40 -14.22
CA ASP A 287 -35.32 30.34 -15.15
C ASP A 287 -35.14 28.99 -15.89
N ILE A 288 -36.08 28.05 -15.80
CA ILE A 288 -36.09 26.86 -16.69
C ILE A 288 -37.26 27.04 -17.65
N SER A 289 -36.87 27.37 -18.88
CA SER A 289 -37.73 27.46 -20.05
C SER A 289 -38.66 26.26 -20.17
N GLU A 290 -39.95 26.56 -20.29
CA GLU A 290 -40.98 25.67 -20.80
C GLU A 290 -40.49 24.94 -22.07
N SER A 291 -40.52 23.61 -22.04
CA SER A 291 -40.77 22.85 -23.26
C SER A 291 -41.85 21.82 -22.98
N SER A 292 -42.99 22.06 -23.61
CA SER A 292 -44.17 21.23 -23.66
C SER A 292 -43.85 19.90 -24.33
N HIS A 293 -44.06 18.78 -23.67
CA HIS A 293 -44.66 17.60 -24.32
C HIS A 293 -45.48 16.79 -23.33
N ASP A 294 -46.78 16.99 -23.50
CA ASP A 294 -47.90 16.18 -23.07
C ASP A 294 -47.70 14.69 -23.39
N ARG A 295 -47.60 13.85 -22.35
CA ARG A 295 -48.13 12.49 -22.39
C ARG A 295 -48.35 11.97 -20.97
N GLY A 296 -49.58 12.12 -20.49
CA GLY A 296 -50.03 11.57 -19.21
C GLY A 296 -49.97 10.04 -19.20
N TYR A 297 -49.44 9.49 -18.12
CA TYR A 297 -49.74 8.13 -17.68
C TYR A 297 -50.08 8.14 -16.20
N ASN A 298 -51.34 7.80 -15.92
CA ASN A 298 -51.93 7.71 -14.59
C ASN A 298 -51.30 6.58 -13.78
N ILE A 299 -50.96 6.89 -12.53
CA ILE A 299 -50.57 5.93 -11.50
C ILE A 299 -51.85 5.26 -10.98
N LEU A 300 -51.92 3.93 -11.06
CA LEU A 300 -53.00 3.14 -10.45
C LEU A 300 -52.45 2.40 -9.21
N TYR A 301 -52.89 2.83 -8.03
CA TYR A 301 -52.72 2.09 -6.78
C TYR A 301 -53.77 0.98 -6.70
N ASN A 302 -53.34 -0.26 -6.46
CA ASN A 302 -54.23 -1.30 -5.96
C ASN A 302 -53.87 -1.61 -4.50
N SER A 303 -54.76 -1.18 -3.61
CA SER A 303 -54.92 -1.67 -2.25
C SER A 303 -56.02 -2.73 -2.25
N VAL A 304 -55.72 -3.92 -1.72
CA VAL A 304 -56.68 -4.95 -1.27
C VAL A 304 -55.95 -5.64 -0.11
N GLY A 305 -56.46 -5.74 1.12
CA GLY A 305 -57.84 -5.79 1.59
C GLY A 305 -58.06 -7.17 2.22
N ASP A 306 -58.43 -7.18 3.49
CA ASP A 306 -58.50 -8.32 4.40
C ASP A 306 -59.32 -9.54 3.92
N SER A 307 -58.91 -10.73 4.39
CA SER A 307 -59.79 -11.83 4.81
C SER A 307 -59.08 -12.69 5.85
#